data_AF-A0A8C5T8Y6-F1
#
_entry.id   AF-A0A8C5T8Y6-F1
#
_cell.length_a   1.000
_cell.length_b   1.000
_cell.length_c   1.000
_cell.angle_alpha   90.00
_cell.angle_beta   90.00
_cell.angle_gamma   90.00
#
_symmetry.space_group_name_H-M   'P 1'
#
loop_
_entity.id
_entity.type
_entity.pdbx_description
1 polymer ?
#
loop_
_entity_poly.entity_id
_entity_poly.type
_entity_poly.pdbx_seq_one_letter_code
_entity_poly.pdbx_strand_id
1 'polypeptide(L)'
;RLERFAALRGAAARPGQLWDAVLLTAADTAQAGAFREQLEEKLRRGELPRGIRYLVCADPPGPRIGNGGSTLHALRCLEEQFGDQWTSFTVLLIHSGGYSQRLPNASALGKIFTALPLGDPLFSGGSSIMQSILEPGCVIGQGSVIEYSRIGAEVSLGNSSIVSGSEINFSVEIPSDCFLSSVSVRINDRVQYVTIVFGVGDNLKQSVKSLSDIHCLRFFGASFPQCLHLWGMEASEQLFSCEDTRLGLWTASIFPVCSTRGDSVRMSLQMVNSVQHMSPFKLSGFQLLSVEEMLAYKDVEDMLKFRKQIYDEICLQRQKV
;
A
#
# COMPACT_ATOMS: atom_id res chain seq x y z
N ARG A 1 -22.10 2.49 -19.19
CA ARG A 1 -21.76 1.23 -18.46
C ARG A 1 -21.58 1.46 -16.96
N LEU A 2 -20.87 2.51 -16.51
CA LEU A 2 -20.72 2.84 -15.08
C LEU A 2 -22.05 3.19 -14.39
N GLU A 3 -22.96 3.90 -15.07
CA GLU A 3 -24.30 4.24 -14.55
C GLU A 3 -25.13 2.99 -14.18
N ARG A 4 -25.08 1.94 -15.01
CA ARG A 4 -25.78 0.67 -14.73
C ARG A 4 -25.25 -0.01 -13.46
N PHE A 5 -23.94 0.07 -13.20
CA PHE A 5 -23.37 -0.44 -11.96
C PHE A 5 -23.71 0.47 -10.77
N ALA A 6 -23.68 1.79 -10.97
CA ALA A 6 -24.05 2.75 -9.94
C ALA A 6 -25.48 2.53 -9.44
N ALA A 7 -26.43 2.22 -10.35
CA ALA A 7 -27.81 1.89 -10.00
C ALA A 7 -27.97 0.57 -9.21
N LEU A 8 -26.94 -0.29 -9.18
CA LEU A 8 -26.96 -1.57 -8.45
C LEU A 8 -26.28 -1.50 -7.08
N ARG A 9 -25.56 -0.41 -6.78
CA ARG A 9 -24.89 -0.23 -5.50
C ARG A 9 -25.91 -0.26 -4.36
N GLY A 10 -25.68 -1.13 -3.37
CA GLY A 10 -26.57 -1.31 -2.22
C GLY A 10 -27.88 -2.05 -2.52
N ALA A 11 -28.26 -2.20 -3.80
CA ALA A 11 -29.44 -2.95 -4.22
C ALA A 11 -29.14 -4.44 -4.37
N ALA A 12 -30.16 -5.28 -4.18
CA ALA A 12 -30.05 -6.71 -4.47
C ALA A 12 -30.04 -6.95 -5.99
N ALA A 13 -28.95 -7.51 -6.50
CA ALA A 13 -28.87 -7.94 -7.90
C ALA A 13 -29.82 -9.12 -8.13
N ARG A 14 -30.60 -9.07 -9.23
CA ARG A 14 -31.45 -10.19 -9.64
C ARG A 14 -30.60 -11.32 -10.26
N PRO A 15 -31.05 -12.58 -10.21
CA PRO A 15 -30.39 -13.68 -10.92
C PRO A 15 -30.16 -13.33 -12.39
N GLY A 16 -28.94 -13.57 -12.91
CA GLY A 16 -28.55 -13.25 -14.28
C GLY A 16 -28.31 -11.76 -14.58
N GLN A 17 -28.50 -10.85 -13.62
CA GLN A 17 -28.23 -9.42 -13.79
C GLN A 17 -26.74 -9.07 -13.62
N LEU A 18 -26.05 -9.83 -12.79
CA LEU A 18 -24.61 -9.78 -12.47
C LEU A 18 -24.09 -11.21 -12.26
N TRP A 19 -22.79 -11.35 -11.99
CA TRP A 19 -22.16 -12.62 -11.61
C TRP A 19 -22.78 -13.23 -10.35
N ASP A 20 -22.88 -14.56 -10.30
CA ASP A 20 -23.39 -15.30 -9.14
C ASP A 20 -22.37 -15.31 -7.99
N ALA A 21 -21.09 -15.23 -8.34
CA ALA A 21 -19.99 -15.07 -7.42
C ALA A 21 -18.88 -14.18 -8.00
N VAL A 22 -18.26 -13.39 -7.13
CA VAL A 22 -17.02 -12.65 -7.40
C VAL A 22 -15.97 -13.22 -6.45
N LEU A 23 -14.92 -13.82 -7.01
CA LEU A 23 -13.87 -14.47 -6.23
C LEU A 23 -12.53 -13.74 -6.41
N LEU A 24 -11.96 -13.30 -5.30
CA LEU A 24 -10.65 -12.68 -5.24
C LEU A 24 -9.60 -13.71 -4.83
N THR A 25 -8.48 -13.78 -5.55
CA THR A 25 -7.31 -14.53 -5.05
C THR A 25 -6.46 -13.63 -4.15
N ALA A 26 -5.94 -14.19 -3.06
CA ALA A 26 -5.05 -13.51 -2.13
C ALA A 26 -3.73 -14.27 -1.98
N ALA A 27 -2.68 -13.54 -1.65
CA ALA A 27 -1.31 -14.02 -1.53
C ALA A 27 -1.11 -15.08 -0.44
N ASP A 28 -1.86 -14.94 0.64
CA ASP A 28 -1.74 -15.67 1.89
C ASP A 28 -3.02 -15.45 2.73
N THR A 29 -3.14 -16.15 3.85
CA THR A 29 -4.30 -16.08 4.74
C THR A 29 -4.50 -14.71 5.37
N ALA A 30 -3.42 -13.99 5.68
CA ALA A 30 -3.51 -12.66 6.29
C ALA A 30 -4.07 -11.63 5.30
N GLN A 31 -3.60 -11.65 4.05
CA GLN A 31 -4.15 -10.84 2.96
C GLN A 31 -5.59 -11.26 2.64
N ALA A 32 -5.92 -12.55 2.69
CA ALA A 32 -7.29 -12.98 2.49
C ALA A 32 -8.24 -12.43 3.58
N GLY A 33 -7.80 -12.41 4.84
CA GLY A 33 -8.53 -11.76 5.94
C GLY A 33 -8.78 -10.27 5.66
N ALA A 34 -7.74 -9.56 5.22
CA ALA A 34 -7.84 -8.15 4.83
C ALA A 34 -8.87 -7.88 3.73
N PHE A 35 -8.91 -8.74 2.71
CA PHE A 35 -9.83 -8.57 1.59
C PHE A 35 -11.28 -8.82 2.02
N ARG A 36 -11.51 -9.79 2.92
CA ARG A 36 -12.84 -10.06 3.49
C ARG A 36 -13.36 -8.86 4.28
N GLU A 37 -12.54 -8.29 5.16
CA GLU A 37 -12.92 -7.10 5.95
C GLU A 37 -13.25 -5.90 5.04
N GLN A 38 -12.45 -5.68 3.99
CA GLN A 38 -12.74 -4.63 3.02
C GLN A 38 -14.02 -4.87 2.21
N LEU A 39 -14.29 -6.12 1.79
CA LEU A 39 -15.54 -6.47 1.11
C LEU A 39 -16.76 -6.25 2.01
N GLU A 40 -16.68 -6.69 3.27
CA GLU A 40 -17.73 -6.52 4.26
C GLU A 40 -18.04 -5.04 4.51
N GLU A 41 -17.01 -4.21 4.68
CA GLU A 41 -17.18 -2.77 4.89
C GLU A 41 -17.81 -2.10 3.65
N LYS A 42 -17.38 -2.48 2.44
CA LYS A 42 -17.99 -1.98 1.19
C LYS A 42 -19.44 -2.41 1.03
N LEU A 43 -19.80 -3.62 1.44
CA LEU A 43 -21.20 -4.10 1.47
C LEU A 43 -22.02 -3.32 2.50
N ARG A 44 -21.46 -3.07 3.68
CA ARG A 44 -22.09 -2.29 4.76
C ARG A 44 -22.39 -0.85 4.31
N ARG A 45 -21.47 -0.23 3.57
CA ARG A 45 -21.64 1.11 2.98
C ARG A 45 -22.52 1.14 1.73
N GLY A 46 -22.98 -0.02 1.25
CA GLY A 46 -23.76 -0.12 0.01
C GLY A 46 -22.95 0.24 -1.24
N GLU A 47 -21.62 0.19 -1.20
CA GLU A 47 -20.76 0.44 -2.37
C GLU A 47 -20.77 -0.72 -3.37
N LEU A 48 -21.12 -1.92 -2.90
CA LEU A 48 -21.25 -3.13 -3.69
C LEU A 48 -22.72 -3.58 -3.77
N PRO A 49 -23.16 -4.16 -4.90
CA PRO A 49 -24.46 -4.81 -4.99
C PRO A 49 -24.62 -5.95 -4.00
N ARG A 50 -25.84 -6.11 -3.48
CA ARG A 50 -26.23 -7.24 -2.61
C ARG A 50 -26.68 -8.44 -3.44
N GLY A 51 -26.76 -9.62 -2.83
CA GLY A 51 -27.22 -10.84 -3.51
C GLY A 51 -26.14 -11.55 -4.34
N ILE A 52 -24.91 -11.02 -4.36
CA ILE A 52 -23.74 -11.62 -4.99
C ILE A 52 -22.88 -12.28 -3.92
N ARG A 53 -22.29 -13.45 -4.22
CA ARG A 53 -21.33 -14.11 -3.34
C ARG A 53 -19.94 -13.52 -3.53
N TYR A 54 -19.46 -12.74 -2.56
CA TYR A 54 -18.10 -12.22 -2.57
C TYR A 54 -17.19 -13.17 -1.79
N LEU A 55 -16.21 -13.76 -2.47
CA LEU A 55 -15.35 -14.81 -1.94
C LEU A 55 -13.88 -14.40 -2.02
N VAL A 56 -13.08 -14.91 -1.08
CA VAL A 56 -11.63 -14.70 -1.08
C VAL A 56 -10.94 -16.02 -0.79
N CYS A 57 -10.12 -16.48 -1.74
CA CYS A 57 -9.33 -17.70 -1.66
C CYS A 57 -7.85 -17.31 -1.52
N ALA A 58 -7.21 -17.75 -0.44
CA ALA A 58 -5.78 -17.55 -0.21
C ALA A 58 -4.99 -18.60 -0.97
N ASP A 59 -3.86 -18.23 -1.56
CA ASP A 59 -2.91 -19.20 -2.07
C ASP A 59 -2.40 -20.09 -0.90
N PRO A 60 -2.16 -21.39 -1.13
CA PRO A 60 -1.63 -22.31 -0.13
C PRO A 60 -0.23 -21.87 0.33
N PRO A 61 0.17 -22.21 1.57
CA PRO A 61 1.50 -21.89 2.07
C PRO A 61 2.59 -22.55 1.24
N GLY A 62 3.71 -21.85 1.08
CA GLY A 62 4.87 -22.31 0.32
C GLY A 62 5.23 -21.40 -0.85
N PRO A 63 5.93 -21.92 -1.87
CA PRO A 63 6.33 -21.15 -3.03
C PRO A 63 5.13 -20.54 -3.77
N ARG A 64 5.35 -19.38 -4.39
CA ARG A 64 4.32 -18.72 -5.21
C ARG A 64 3.89 -19.62 -6.37
N ILE A 65 2.60 -19.93 -6.41
CA ILE A 65 2.02 -20.82 -7.43
C ILE A 65 1.67 -20.10 -8.76
N GLY A 66 1.75 -18.76 -8.77
CA GLY A 66 1.42 -17.93 -9.92
C GLY A 66 -0.07 -17.94 -10.27
N ASN A 67 -0.49 -17.10 -11.22
CA ASN A 67 -1.91 -16.94 -11.54
C ASN A 67 -2.59 -18.25 -11.96
N GLY A 68 -1.91 -19.09 -12.75
CA GLY A 68 -2.47 -20.38 -13.18
C GLY A 68 -2.72 -21.33 -12.02
N GLY A 69 -1.77 -21.43 -11.08
CA GLY A 69 -1.95 -22.19 -9.85
C GLY A 69 -3.08 -21.61 -9.00
N SER A 70 -3.11 -20.28 -8.82
CA SER A 70 -4.17 -19.59 -8.07
C SER A 70 -5.56 -19.81 -8.69
N THR A 71 -5.67 -19.91 -10.02
CA THR A 71 -6.94 -20.25 -10.69
C THR A 71 -7.40 -21.66 -10.31
N LEU A 72 -6.53 -22.66 -10.41
CA LEU A 72 -6.89 -24.04 -10.05
C LEU A 72 -7.26 -24.15 -8.57
N HIS A 73 -6.52 -23.46 -7.71
CA HIS A 73 -6.82 -23.41 -6.28
C HIS A 73 -8.15 -22.71 -6.00
N ALA A 74 -8.45 -21.61 -6.70
CA ALA A 74 -9.72 -20.91 -6.63
C ALA A 74 -10.93 -21.78 -7.05
N LEU A 75 -10.78 -22.59 -8.09
CA LEU A 75 -11.83 -23.54 -8.50
C LEU A 75 -12.07 -24.61 -7.43
N ARG A 76 -10.99 -25.13 -6.83
CA ARG A 76 -11.08 -26.04 -5.70
C ARG A 76 -11.75 -25.41 -4.48
N CYS A 77 -11.43 -24.15 -4.16
CA CYS A 77 -12.11 -23.37 -3.12
C CYS A 77 -13.64 -23.30 -3.36
N LEU A 78 -14.09 -23.15 -4.61
CA LEU A 78 -15.51 -23.16 -4.97
C LEU A 78 -16.14 -24.55 -4.81
N GLU A 79 -15.45 -25.59 -5.25
CA GLU A 79 -15.89 -26.98 -5.11
C GLU A 79 -16.03 -27.39 -3.64
N GLU A 80 -15.04 -27.06 -2.81
CA GLU A 80 -15.08 -27.34 -1.37
C GLU A 80 -16.22 -26.60 -0.65
N GLN A 81 -16.56 -25.38 -1.11
CA GLN A 81 -17.59 -24.57 -0.45
C GLN A 81 -19.02 -24.85 -0.94
N PHE A 82 -19.21 -25.23 -2.21
CA PHE A 82 -20.54 -25.34 -2.83
C PHE A 82 -20.82 -26.72 -3.46
N GLY A 83 -19.86 -27.65 -3.45
CA GLY A 83 -19.97 -28.93 -4.17
C GLY A 83 -20.30 -28.73 -5.65
N ASP A 84 -21.00 -29.67 -6.27
CA ASP A 84 -21.33 -29.59 -7.71
C ASP A 84 -22.15 -28.35 -8.12
N GLN A 85 -22.77 -27.65 -7.17
CA GLN A 85 -23.63 -26.49 -7.46
C GLN A 85 -22.87 -25.34 -8.15
N TRP A 86 -21.58 -25.14 -7.83
CA TRP A 86 -20.83 -24.02 -8.41
C TRP A 86 -20.64 -24.13 -9.93
N THR A 87 -20.77 -25.34 -10.50
CA THR A 87 -20.66 -25.56 -11.95
C THR A 87 -21.76 -24.84 -12.74
N SER A 88 -22.86 -24.46 -12.08
CA SER A 88 -23.92 -23.63 -12.65
C SER A 88 -23.70 -22.13 -12.51
N PHE A 89 -22.69 -21.69 -11.76
CA PHE A 89 -22.44 -20.28 -11.47
C PHE A 89 -21.68 -19.58 -12.59
N THR A 90 -22.06 -18.34 -12.88
CA THR A 90 -21.20 -17.40 -13.62
C THR A 90 -20.28 -16.69 -12.62
N VAL A 91 -19.00 -17.05 -12.61
CA VAL A 91 -18.02 -16.55 -11.64
C VAL A 91 -17.10 -15.49 -12.26
N LEU A 92 -16.95 -14.35 -11.59
CA LEU A 92 -15.88 -13.39 -11.88
C LEU A 92 -14.67 -13.68 -11.00
N LEU A 93 -13.61 -14.20 -11.59
CA LEU A 93 -12.33 -14.42 -10.92
C LEU A 93 -11.42 -13.19 -11.10
N ILE A 94 -10.92 -12.63 -9.99
CA ILE A 94 -9.99 -11.49 -10.00
C ILE A 94 -8.70 -11.87 -9.27
N HIS A 95 -7.61 -11.99 -10.03
CA HIS A 95 -6.29 -12.24 -9.46
C HIS A 95 -5.75 -11.02 -8.72
N SER A 96 -5.72 -11.09 -7.38
CA SER A 96 -5.38 -9.94 -6.52
C SER A 96 -4.20 -10.20 -5.58
N GLY A 97 -3.61 -11.41 -5.58
CA GLY A 97 -2.56 -11.84 -4.64
C GLY A 97 -1.10 -11.48 -4.98
N GLY A 98 -0.84 -10.75 -6.07
CA GLY A 98 0.53 -10.42 -6.48
C GLY A 98 1.16 -9.27 -5.67
N TYR A 99 2.51 -9.24 -5.58
CA TYR A 99 3.23 -8.08 -5.03
C TYR A 99 3.19 -6.90 -6.01
N SER A 100 2.95 -5.68 -5.51
CA SER A 100 3.06 -4.41 -6.23
C SER A 100 4.37 -3.73 -5.87
N GLN A 101 5.50 -4.26 -6.38
CA GLN A 101 6.81 -3.68 -6.06
C GLN A 101 7.01 -2.24 -6.57
N ARG A 102 6.18 -1.78 -7.51
CA ARG A 102 6.16 -0.38 -7.96
C ARG A 102 5.21 0.52 -7.17
N LEU A 103 4.32 -0.08 -6.37
CA LEU A 103 3.31 0.62 -5.58
C LEU A 103 3.07 -0.16 -4.27
N PRO A 104 4.02 -0.10 -3.31
CA PRO A 104 4.02 -1.01 -2.16
C PRO A 104 2.76 -0.94 -1.28
N ASN A 105 2.14 0.25 -1.16
CA ASN A 105 0.86 0.45 -0.47
C ASN A 105 -0.27 -0.43 -1.04
N ALA A 106 -0.26 -0.67 -2.36
CA ALA A 106 -1.22 -1.58 -3.01
C ALA A 106 -0.92 -3.08 -2.69
N SER A 107 0.28 -3.41 -2.22
CA SER A 107 0.58 -4.77 -1.71
C SER A 107 0.05 -4.99 -0.30
N ALA A 108 0.08 -3.94 0.53
CA ALA A 108 -0.33 -4.03 1.93
C ALA A 108 -1.85 -4.28 2.06
N LEU A 109 -2.66 -3.49 1.35
CA LEU A 109 -4.13 -3.55 1.44
C LEU A 109 -4.81 -4.18 0.22
N GLY A 110 -4.03 -4.59 -0.79
CA GLY A 110 -4.55 -5.22 -2.00
C GLY A 110 -4.79 -4.26 -3.15
N LYS A 111 -4.31 -4.65 -4.33
CA LYS A 111 -4.39 -3.83 -5.56
C LYS A 111 -5.83 -3.52 -5.95
N ILE A 112 -6.72 -4.48 -5.74
CA ILE A 112 -8.15 -4.35 -6.07
C ILE A 112 -8.87 -3.29 -5.23
N PHE A 113 -8.31 -2.93 -4.07
CA PHE A 113 -8.86 -1.90 -3.17
C PHE A 113 -8.07 -0.58 -3.21
N THR A 114 -7.14 -0.44 -4.15
CA THR A 114 -6.42 0.82 -4.35
C THR A 114 -7.37 1.88 -4.90
N ALA A 115 -7.35 3.09 -4.33
CA ALA A 115 -8.18 4.17 -4.83
C ALA A 115 -7.63 4.65 -6.17
N LEU A 116 -8.53 4.97 -7.10
CA LEU A 116 -8.16 5.54 -8.39
C LEU A 116 -8.73 6.96 -8.48
N PRO A 117 -7.93 7.94 -8.94
CA PRO A 117 -8.42 9.28 -9.15
C PRO A 117 -9.36 9.28 -10.36
N LEU A 118 -10.65 9.18 -10.09
CA LEU A 118 -11.70 9.28 -11.10
C LEU A 118 -12.15 10.74 -11.15
N GLY A 119 -11.87 11.41 -12.27
CA GLY A 119 -12.30 12.78 -12.57
C GLY A 119 -12.57 12.92 -14.06
N ASP A 120 -13.23 14.02 -14.45
CA ASP A 120 -13.43 14.40 -15.85
C ASP A 120 -12.80 15.78 -16.10
N PRO A 121 -11.70 15.88 -16.89
CA PRO A 121 -11.02 14.78 -17.57
C PRO A 121 -10.25 13.88 -16.59
N LEU A 122 -10.13 12.60 -16.94
CA LEU A 122 -9.26 11.65 -16.24
C LEU A 122 -7.84 12.23 -16.24
N PHE A 123 -7.31 12.53 -15.06
CA PHE A 123 -6.01 13.18 -14.86
C PHE A 123 -5.91 14.59 -15.49
N SER A 124 -6.64 15.54 -14.94
CA SER A 124 -6.60 16.95 -15.33
C SER A 124 -5.35 17.69 -14.82
N GLY A 125 -4.13 17.13 -14.91
CA GLY A 125 -2.85 17.78 -14.54
C GLY A 125 -2.69 18.29 -13.09
N GLY A 126 -3.77 18.36 -12.32
CA GLY A 126 -3.83 18.82 -10.94
C GLY A 126 -3.62 17.68 -9.96
N SER A 127 -3.55 18.06 -8.68
CA SER A 127 -3.44 17.10 -7.59
C SER A 127 -4.74 16.33 -7.37
N SER A 128 -4.65 15.04 -7.09
CA SER A 128 -5.79 14.19 -6.74
C SER A 128 -5.83 13.89 -5.26
N ILE A 129 -6.91 14.28 -4.58
CA ILE A 129 -7.11 14.06 -3.15
C ILE A 129 -8.23 13.03 -2.96
N MET A 130 -7.90 11.88 -2.38
CA MET A 130 -8.81 10.73 -2.25
C MET A 130 -8.94 10.30 -0.80
N GLN A 131 -10.11 10.48 -0.19
CA GLN A 131 -10.36 10.07 1.20
C GLN A 131 -9.26 10.56 2.16
N SER A 132 -8.88 11.84 2.03
CA SER A 132 -7.82 12.48 2.80
C SER A 132 -8.30 13.82 3.35
N ILE A 133 -7.69 14.27 4.45
CA ILE A 133 -7.99 15.53 5.11
C ILE A 133 -6.78 16.44 4.97
N LEU A 134 -7.00 17.63 4.42
CA LEU A 134 -5.97 18.65 4.22
C LEU A 134 -6.38 19.88 5.04
N GLU A 135 -5.47 20.35 5.89
CA GLU A 135 -5.65 21.59 6.63
C GLU A 135 -5.42 22.81 5.73
N PRO A 136 -6.14 23.92 5.96
CA PRO A 136 -5.89 25.17 5.24
C PRO A 136 -4.44 25.64 5.44
N GLY A 137 -3.72 25.84 4.34
CA GLY A 137 -2.32 26.28 4.36
C GLY A 137 -1.36 25.33 3.65
N CYS A 138 -1.70 24.04 3.55
CA CYS A 138 -0.85 23.08 2.86
C CYS A 138 -0.73 23.40 1.36
N VAL A 139 0.47 23.20 0.80
CA VAL A 139 0.75 23.43 -0.62
C VAL A 139 0.91 22.07 -1.31
N ILE A 140 0.08 21.81 -2.31
CA ILE A 140 0.11 20.53 -3.03
C ILE A 140 0.58 20.75 -4.47
N GLY A 141 1.69 20.08 -4.82
CA GLY A 141 2.26 20.08 -6.15
C GLY A 141 1.34 19.47 -7.22
N GLN A 142 1.55 19.89 -8.46
CA GLN A 142 0.80 19.39 -9.62
C GLN A 142 1.10 17.91 -9.87
N GLY A 143 0.10 17.18 -10.36
CA GLY A 143 0.20 15.74 -10.63
C GLY A 143 0.35 14.86 -9.38
N SER A 144 0.32 15.43 -8.17
CA SER A 144 0.48 14.66 -6.93
C SER A 144 -0.81 13.97 -6.49
N VAL A 145 -0.69 12.81 -5.86
CA VAL A 145 -1.82 11.99 -5.40
C VAL A 145 -1.72 11.80 -3.90
N ILE A 146 -2.76 12.20 -3.17
CA ILE A 146 -2.85 12.04 -1.71
C ILE A 146 -4.04 11.16 -1.38
N GLU A 147 -3.78 9.97 -0.85
CA GLU A 147 -4.83 9.02 -0.46
C GLU A 147 -4.75 8.63 1.02
N TYR A 148 -5.92 8.53 1.65
CA TYR A 148 -6.05 8.05 3.03
C TYR A 148 -5.08 8.71 4.02
N SER A 149 -4.87 10.02 3.89
CA SER A 149 -3.84 10.74 4.65
C SER A 149 -4.39 11.98 5.36
N ARG A 150 -3.69 12.42 6.41
CA ARG A 150 -3.91 13.70 7.10
C ARG A 150 -2.70 14.60 6.86
N ILE A 151 -2.94 15.76 6.28
CA ILE A 151 -1.90 16.72 5.88
C ILE A 151 -2.15 18.04 6.61
N GLY A 152 -1.19 18.45 7.44
CA GLY A 152 -1.24 19.67 8.24
C GLY A 152 -0.94 20.92 7.44
N ALA A 153 -1.27 22.08 8.02
CA ALA A 153 -1.20 23.38 7.35
C ALA A 153 0.21 23.78 6.88
N GLU A 154 1.27 23.31 7.55
CA GLU A 154 2.66 23.67 7.26
C GLU A 154 3.37 22.65 6.32
N VAL A 155 2.60 21.81 5.63
CA VAL A 155 3.16 20.80 4.72
C VAL A 155 3.18 21.32 3.28
N SER A 156 4.35 21.22 2.63
CA SER A 156 4.52 21.45 1.20
C SER A 156 4.85 20.14 0.50
N LEU A 157 4.03 19.71 -0.45
CA LEU A 157 4.25 18.52 -1.26
C LEU A 157 4.70 18.92 -2.67
N GLY A 158 5.85 18.41 -3.11
CA GLY A 158 6.35 18.57 -4.46
C GLY A 158 5.45 17.96 -5.53
N ASN A 159 5.80 18.20 -6.80
CA ASN A 159 5.02 17.73 -7.96
C ASN A 159 5.21 16.21 -8.17
N SER A 160 4.23 15.58 -8.82
CA SER A 160 4.29 14.17 -9.24
C SER A 160 4.57 13.18 -8.09
N SER A 161 4.15 13.52 -6.87
CA SER A 161 4.42 12.74 -5.67
C SER A 161 3.17 12.00 -5.17
N ILE A 162 3.36 10.83 -4.57
CA ILE A 162 2.28 10.01 -4.02
C ILE A 162 2.43 9.95 -2.50
N VAL A 163 1.41 10.36 -1.76
CA VAL A 163 1.33 10.21 -0.30
C VAL A 163 0.15 9.32 0.04
N SER A 164 0.42 8.21 0.74
CA SER A 164 -0.60 7.20 1.08
C SER A 164 -0.57 6.86 2.57
N GLY A 165 -1.74 6.80 3.21
CA GLY A 165 -1.89 6.27 4.56
C GLY A 165 -1.16 7.06 5.66
N SER A 166 -0.76 8.30 5.40
CA SER A 166 0.23 9.03 6.21
C SER A 166 -0.40 10.15 7.03
N GLU A 167 0.21 10.48 8.16
CA GLU A 167 -0.22 11.58 9.03
C GLU A 167 0.95 12.54 9.23
N ILE A 168 0.79 13.79 8.79
CA ILE A 168 1.86 14.78 8.74
C ILE A 168 1.35 16.07 9.38
N ASN A 169 1.74 16.33 10.62
CA ASN A 169 1.28 17.46 11.44
C ASN A 169 2.44 18.37 11.89
N PHE A 170 3.49 18.45 11.08
CA PHE A 170 4.68 19.26 11.35
C PHE A 170 5.15 19.94 10.05
N SER A 171 5.83 21.08 10.17
CA SER A 171 6.42 21.79 9.03
C SER A 171 7.42 20.91 8.29
N VAL A 172 7.12 20.60 7.02
CA VAL A 172 8.01 19.80 6.17
C VAL A 172 7.74 20.04 4.68
N GLU A 173 8.82 20.00 3.90
CA GLU A 173 8.78 19.93 2.45
C GLU A 173 9.03 18.48 2.00
N ILE A 174 8.08 17.91 1.27
CA ILE A 174 8.21 16.59 0.65
C ILE A 174 8.65 16.83 -0.80
N PRO A 175 9.74 16.19 -1.26
CA PRO A 175 10.28 16.46 -2.59
C PRO A 175 9.33 16.05 -3.73
N SER A 176 9.59 16.59 -4.92
CA SER A 176 8.93 16.16 -6.15
C SER A 176 9.38 14.74 -6.53
N ASP A 177 8.58 14.06 -7.34
CA ASP A 177 8.85 12.70 -7.82
C ASP A 177 9.11 11.72 -6.68
N CYS A 178 8.34 11.84 -5.60
CA CYS A 178 8.51 11.09 -4.37
C CYS A 178 7.29 10.19 -4.10
N PHE A 179 7.55 8.93 -3.75
CA PHE A 179 6.54 8.05 -3.18
C PHE A 179 6.74 7.97 -1.67
N LEU A 180 5.66 8.17 -0.92
CA LEU A 180 5.63 8.08 0.54
C LEU A 180 4.38 7.29 1.00
N SER A 181 4.59 6.20 1.73
CA SER A 181 3.47 5.45 2.32
C SER A 181 3.80 4.92 3.71
N SER A 182 2.98 5.32 4.68
CA SER A 182 3.00 4.74 6.02
C SER A 182 2.30 3.38 6.02
N VAL A 183 2.89 2.42 6.72
CA VAL A 183 2.37 1.06 6.93
C VAL A 183 2.35 0.79 8.43
N SER A 184 1.21 0.31 8.93
CA SER A 184 1.13 -0.23 10.29
C SER A 184 1.74 -1.64 10.28
N VAL A 185 2.63 -1.93 11.23
CA VAL A 185 3.25 -3.25 11.40
C VAL A 185 3.03 -3.73 12.83
N ARG A 186 2.84 -5.04 13.02
CA ARG A 186 2.68 -5.65 14.34
C ARG A 186 3.93 -6.43 14.69
N ILE A 187 4.69 -5.92 15.65
CA ILE A 187 5.95 -6.52 16.12
C ILE A 187 5.83 -6.71 17.63
N ASN A 188 6.10 -7.92 18.13
CA ASN A 188 5.98 -8.28 19.55
C ASN A 188 4.60 -7.87 20.14
N ASP A 189 3.53 -8.18 19.42
CA ASP A 189 2.13 -7.84 19.77
C ASP A 189 1.83 -6.35 19.96
N ARG A 190 2.70 -5.48 19.46
CA ARG A 190 2.51 -4.03 19.47
C ARG A 190 2.38 -3.50 18.05
N VAL A 191 1.39 -2.64 17.85
CA VAL A 191 1.27 -1.88 16.61
C VAL A 191 2.32 -0.77 16.61
N GLN A 192 3.13 -0.77 15.55
CA GLN A 192 4.15 0.24 15.27
C GLN A 192 3.99 0.71 13.82
N TYR A 193 4.74 1.73 13.44
CA TYR A 193 4.59 2.38 12.15
C TYR A 193 5.93 2.54 11.45
N VAL A 194 5.91 2.28 10.15
CA VAL A 194 7.07 2.46 9.27
C VAL A 194 6.61 3.18 8.01
N THR A 195 7.38 4.15 7.54
CA THR A 195 7.09 4.86 6.29
C THR A 195 8.06 4.44 5.21
N ILE A 196 7.51 3.84 4.15
CA ILE A 196 8.24 3.53 2.92
C ILE A 196 8.39 4.84 2.14
N VAL A 197 9.62 5.16 1.73
CA VAL A 197 9.91 6.33 0.90
C VAL A 197 10.94 5.99 -0.18
N PHE A 198 10.70 6.42 -1.42
CA PHE A 198 11.63 6.28 -2.55
C PHE A 198 11.30 7.28 -3.66
N GLY A 199 12.25 7.58 -4.53
CA GLY A 199 12.03 8.41 -5.70
C GLY A 199 11.34 7.62 -6.82
N VAL A 200 10.49 8.27 -7.63
CA VAL A 200 9.77 7.63 -8.76
C VAL A 200 10.74 6.97 -9.76
N GLY A 201 11.97 7.48 -9.87
CA GLY A 201 13.03 6.88 -10.69
C GLY A 201 13.75 5.68 -10.07
N ASP A 202 13.56 5.38 -8.78
CA ASP A 202 14.23 4.28 -8.10
C ASP A 202 13.63 2.92 -8.51
N ASN A 203 14.49 1.94 -8.77
CA ASN A 203 14.06 0.61 -9.22
C ASN A 203 14.06 -0.40 -8.07
N LEU A 204 12.93 -0.52 -7.36
CA LEU A 204 12.78 -1.49 -6.26
C LEU A 204 12.86 -2.96 -6.72
N LYS A 205 12.71 -3.25 -8.02
CA LYS A 205 12.84 -4.60 -8.56
C LYS A 205 14.28 -5.00 -8.86
N GLN A 206 15.17 -4.02 -8.95
CA GLN A 206 16.58 -4.28 -9.21
C GLN A 206 17.20 -4.91 -7.97
N SER A 207 17.88 -6.02 -8.19
CA SER A 207 18.66 -6.71 -7.16
C SER A 207 20.00 -7.13 -7.75
N VAL A 208 21.03 -7.13 -6.91
CA VAL A 208 22.38 -7.62 -7.24
C VAL A 208 22.69 -8.89 -6.45
N LYS A 209 23.67 -9.68 -6.91
CA LYS A 209 24.02 -10.97 -6.29
C LYS A 209 25.15 -10.87 -5.26
N SER A 210 25.92 -9.79 -5.30
CA SER A 210 27.14 -9.60 -4.50
C SER A 210 27.15 -8.21 -3.88
N LEU A 211 27.69 -8.11 -2.65
CA LEU A 211 27.89 -6.83 -1.97
C LEU A 211 28.76 -5.86 -2.80
N SER A 212 29.70 -6.39 -3.60
CA SER A 212 30.53 -5.59 -4.51
C SER A 212 29.71 -4.75 -5.49
N ASP A 213 28.54 -5.26 -5.88
CA ASP A 213 27.72 -4.69 -6.94
C ASP A 213 26.64 -3.75 -6.41
N ILE A 214 26.56 -3.55 -5.09
CA ILE A 214 25.56 -2.68 -4.44
C ILE A 214 25.62 -1.24 -4.96
N HIS A 215 26.77 -0.79 -5.44
CA HIS A 215 26.92 0.51 -6.10
C HIS A 215 26.01 0.70 -7.34
N CYS A 216 25.50 -0.40 -7.94
CA CYS A 216 24.53 -0.36 -9.03
C CYS A 216 23.13 0.05 -8.57
N LEU A 217 22.82 -0.06 -7.27
CA LEU A 217 21.55 0.36 -6.69
C LEU A 217 21.57 1.87 -6.44
N ARG A 218 20.45 2.52 -6.71
CA ARG A 218 20.29 3.97 -6.50
C ARG A 218 19.08 4.26 -5.64
N PHE A 219 19.19 5.29 -4.80
CA PHE A 219 18.13 5.80 -3.95
C PHE A 219 18.12 7.34 -4.07
N PHE A 220 17.03 7.92 -4.56
CA PHE A 220 16.95 9.35 -4.93
C PHE A 220 18.14 9.80 -5.81
N GLY A 221 18.53 8.95 -6.76
CA GLY A 221 19.63 9.22 -7.71
C GLY A 221 21.05 9.01 -7.16
N ALA A 222 21.24 9.01 -5.84
CA ALA A 222 22.52 8.71 -5.19
C ALA A 222 22.83 7.21 -5.18
N SER A 223 24.10 6.84 -5.15
CA SER A 223 24.51 5.43 -5.02
C SER A 223 24.15 4.88 -3.64
N PHE A 224 23.64 3.65 -3.58
CA PHE A 224 23.20 3.08 -2.30
C PHE A 224 24.30 3.04 -1.21
N PRO A 225 25.58 2.70 -1.51
CA PRO A 225 26.65 2.77 -0.50
C PRO A 225 26.86 4.17 0.07
N GLN A 226 26.71 5.22 -0.75
CA GLN A 226 26.79 6.60 -0.29
C GLN A 226 25.63 6.94 0.65
N CYS A 227 24.42 6.46 0.36
CA CYS A 227 23.28 6.62 1.25
C CYS A 227 23.53 5.93 2.60
N LEU A 228 24.04 4.70 2.60
CA LEU A 228 24.39 3.97 3.83
C LEU A 228 25.42 4.74 4.66
N HIS A 229 26.45 5.29 4.02
CA HIS A 229 27.45 6.12 4.71
C HIS A 229 26.82 7.36 5.37
N LEU A 230 25.95 8.08 4.65
CA LEU A 230 25.20 9.23 5.20
C LEU A 230 24.32 8.80 6.37
N TRP A 231 23.80 7.58 6.34
CA TRP A 231 22.95 7.02 7.39
C TRP A 231 23.70 6.43 8.58
N GLY A 232 25.03 6.45 8.57
CA GLY A 232 25.87 5.83 9.60
C GLY A 232 25.76 4.31 9.62
N MET A 233 25.50 3.70 8.47
CA MET A 233 25.36 2.26 8.26
C MET A 233 26.48 1.72 7.36
N GLU A 234 26.77 0.43 7.50
CA GLU A 234 27.71 -0.28 6.63
C GLU A 234 26.98 -1.27 5.74
N ALA A 235 27.49 -1.49 4.53
CA ALA A 235 26.95 -2.51 3.65
C ALA A 235 27.40 -3.90 4.14
N SER A 236 26.48 -4.66 4.71
CA SER A 236 26.70 -6.04 5.12
C SER A 236 25.57 -6.95 4.64
N GLU A 237 25.77 -8.26 4.66
CA GLU A 237 24.71 -9.20 4.31
C GLU A 237 23.54 -9.13 5.32
N GLN A 238 23.80 -8.76 6.58
CA GLN A 238 22.73 -8.63 7.59
C GLN A 238 21.79 -7.44 7.34
N LEU A 239 22.16 -6.51 6.45
CA LEU A 239 21.29 -5.41 6.04
C LEU A 239 20.07 -5.90 5.26
N PHE A 240 20.13 -7.09 4.66
CA PHE A 240 19.09 -7.57 3.75
C PHE A 240 18.26 -8.68 4.40
N SER A 241 16.93 -8.58 4.28
CA SER A 241 15.97 -9.49 4.92
C SER A 241 15.88 -10.90 4.33
N CYS A 242 16.52 -11.15 3.18
CA CYS A 242 16.32 -12.37 2.42
C CYS A 242 17.54 -13.31 2.46
N GLU A 243 17.30 -14.60 2.71
CA GLU A 243 18.29 -15.67 2.56
C GLU A 243 18.62 -15.97 1.09
N ASP A 244 17.75 -15.58 0.15
CA ASP A 244 18.11 -15.54 -1.26
C ASP A 244 19.07 -14.36 -1.47
N THR A 245 20.24 -14.64 -2.04
CA THR A 245 21.33 -13.75 -2.48
C THR A 245 20.98 -12.47 -3.27
N ARG A 246 19.71 -12.04 -3.33
CA ARG A 246 19.20 -10.86 -4.02
C ARG A 246 19.20 -9.64 -3.10
N LEU A 247 20.24 -8.85 -3.25
CA LEU A 247 20.46 -7.60 -2.52
C LEU A 247 19.82 -6.45 -3.29
N GLY A 248 18.77 -5.83 -2.76
CA GLY A 248 18.05 -4.75 -3.43
C GLY A 248 17.37 -3.80 -2.44
N LEU A 249 16.84 -2.66 -2.93
CA LEU A 249 16.10 -1.72 -2.08
C LEU A 249 14.87 -2.33 -1.41
N TRP A 250 14.26 -3.33 -2.06
CA TRP A 250 13.11 -4.05 -1.52
C TRP A 250 13.45 -4.87 -0.26
N THR A 251 14.65 -5.45 -0.24
CA THR A 251 15.12 -6.34 0.83
C THR A 251 16.01 -5.62 1.84
N ALA A 252 16.46 -4.39 1.57
CA ALA A 252 17.30 -3.63 2.48
C ALA A 252 16.51 -3.08 3.69
N SER A 253 16.93 -3.44 4.90
CA SER A 253 16.34 -3.01 6.16
C SER A 253 16.87 -1.63 6.55
N ILE A 254 16.33 -0.59 5.91
CA ILE A 254 16.74 0.81 6.08
C ILE A 254 15.66 1.69 6.70
N PHE A 255 14.41 1.23 6.80
CA PHE A 255 13.30 2.10 7.21
C PHE A 255 13.03 1.98 8.72
N PRO A 256 13.00 3.10 9.46
CA PRO A 256 12.90 3.10 10.92
C PRO A 256 11.49 2.78 11.43
N VAL A 257 11.42 1.88 12.40
CA VAL A 257 10.21 1.55 13.16
C VAL A 257 9.97 2.59 14.25
N CYS A 258 8.80 3.21 14.22
CA CYS A 258 8.41 4.27 15.15
C CYS A 258 7.10 3.92 15.89
N SER A 259 6.87 4.59 17.02
CA SER A 259 5.67 4.42 17.85
C SER A 259 4.45 5.17 17.31
N THR A 260 4.63 6.20 16.47
CA THR A 260 3.54 6.96 15.86
C THR A 260 3.71 7.05 14.34
N ARG A 261 2.60 7.23 13.60
CA ARG A 261 2.64 7.42 12.14
C ARG A 261 3.45 8.65 11.76
N GLY A 262 3.20 9.78 12.42
CA GLY A 262 3.89 11.05 12.18
C GLY A 262 5.40 10.96 12.40
N ASP A 263 5.85 10.27 13.45
CA ASP A 263 7.29 10.07 13.67
C ASP A 263 7.91 9.19 12.59
N SER A 264 7.21 8.14 12.12
CA SER A 264 7.72 7.31 11.03
C SER A 264 7.89 8.11 9.74
N VAL A 265 6.95 9.00 9.41
CA VAL A 265 7.06 9.91 8.27
C VAL A 265 8.23 10.87 8.46
N ARG A 266 8.37 11.47 9.65
CA ARG A 266 9.45 12.41 9.97
C ARG A 266 10.82 11.77 9.78
N MET A 267 11.03 10.58 10.33
CA MET A 267 12.32 9.89 10.24
C MET A 267 12.63 9.50 8.79
N SER A 268 11.65 8.97 8.05
CA SER A 268 11.84 8.62 6.63
C SER A 268 12.14 9.85 5.76
N LEU A 269 11.50 11.00 6.01
CA LEU A 269 11.82 12.24 5.30
C LEU A 269 13.20 12.81 5.69
N GLN A 270 13.64 12.64 6.95
CA GLN A 270 15.00 12.99 7.35
C GLN A 270 16.05 12.15 6.60
N MET A 271 15.79 10.87 6.36
CA MET A 271 16.66 10.03 5.51
C MET A 271 16.73 10.54 4.07
N VAL A 272 15.62 10.99 3.49
CA VAL A 272 15.62 11.56 2.13
C VAL A 272 16.35 12.89 2.09
N ASN A 273 16.08 13.77 3.06
CA ASN A 273 16.77 15.06 3.18
C ASN A 273 18.27 14.88 3.34
N SER A 274 18.71 13.85 4.08
CA SER A 274 20.12 13.53 4.26
C SER A 274 20.81 13.21 2.93
N VAL A 275 20.14 12.46 2.06
CA VAL A 275 20.62 12.11 0.72
C VAL A 275 20.62 13.32 -0.22
N GLN A 276 19.53 14.11 -0.23
CA GLN A 276 19.40 15.27 -1.11
C GLN A 276 20.38 16.40 -0.78
N HIS A 277 20.68 16.60 0.51
CA HIS A 277 21.55 17.68 0.97
C HIS A 277 22.97 17.21 1.35
N MET A 278 23.27 15.92 1.15
CA MET A 278 24.55 15.31 1.54
C MET A 278 24.93 15.55 3.01
N SER A 279 23.94 15.55 3.90
CA SER A 279 24.12 15.75 5.33
C SER A 279 24.03 14.43 6.09
N PRO A 280 24.82 14.21 7.16
CA PRO A 280 24.76 12.97 7.93
C PRO A 280 23.44 12.87 8.73
N PHE A 281 22.82 11.70 8.73
CA PHE A 281 21.62 11.39 9.52
C PHE A 281 21.71 9.96 10.06
N LYS A 282 22.08 9.78 11.33
CA LYS A 282 22.33 8.44 11.87
C LYS A 282 21.04 7.67 12.11
N LEU A 283 20.92 6.49 11.49
CA LEU A 283 19.86 5.51 11.77
C LEU A 283 20.19 4.59 12.96
N SER A 284 21.38 4.75 13.56
CA SER A 284 21.79 4.00 14.75
C SER A 284 20.84 4.25 15.91
N GLY A 285 20.20 3.20 16.41
CA GLY A 285 19.25 3.25 17.54
C GLY A 285 17.80 2.96 17.17
N PHE A 286 17.48 2.86 15.88
CA PHE A 286 16.18 2.39 15.42
C PHE A 286 16.22 0.90 15.12
N GLN A 287 15.11 0.22 15.40
CA GLN A 287 14.82 -1.04 14.70
C GLN A 287 14.47 -0.67 13.25
N LEU A 288 15.12 -1.31 12.29
CA LEU A 288 14.91 -1.06 10.86
C LEU A 288 14.20 -2.25 10.22
N LEU A 289 13.35 -1.97 9.24
CA LEU A 289 12.69 -2.98 8.42
C LEU A 289 12.91 -2.73 6.93
N SER A 290 12.91 -3.79 6.15
CA SER A 290 12.84 -3.75 4.69
C SER A 290 11.39 -3.63 4.22
N VAL A 291 11.18 -3.31 2.94
CA VAL A 291 9.81 -3.28 2.38
C VAL A 291 9.20 -4.68 2.41
N GLU A 292 10.01 -5.72 2.21
CA GLU A 292 9.58 -7.11 2.33
C GLU A 292 9.10 -7.45 3.75
N GLU A 293 9.89 -7.11 4.76
CA GLU A 293 9.55 -7.33 6.17
C GLU A 293 8.30 -6.56 6.59
N MET A 294 8.16 -5.30 6.14
CA MET A 294 6.94 -4.52 6.38
C MET A 294 5.69 -5.20 5.83
N LEU A 295 5.78 -5.83 4.66
CA LEU A 295 4.63 -6.53 4.06
C LEU A 295 4.35 -7.87 4.75
N ALA A 296 5.36 -8.49 5.36
CA ALA A 296 5.21 -9.69 6.18
C ALA A 296 4.57 -9.35 7.54
N TYR A 297 4.99 -8.27 8.18
CA TYR A 297 4.53 -7.85 9.51
C TYR A 297 3.34 -6.87 9.50
N LYS A 298 2.77 -6.58 8.33
CA LYS A 298 1.69 -5.59 8.20
C LYS A 298 0.49 -5.88 9.11
N ASP A 299 -0.01 -4.83 9.74
CA ASP A 299 -1.23 -4.83 10.55
C ASP A 299 -2.38 -4.21 9.74
N VAL A 300 -3.07 -5.07 9.00
CA VAL A 300 -4.17 -4.63 8.12
C VAL A 300 -5.32 -4.02 8.93
N GLU A 301 -5.65 -4.62 10.07
CA GLU A 301 -6.78 -4.18 10.90
C GLU A 301 -6.58 -2.73 11.36
N ASP A 302 -5.37 -2.40 11.84
CA ASP A 302 -5.02 -1.04 12.22
C ASP A 302 -5.02 -0.07 11.03
N MET A 303 -4.50 -0.51 9.87
CA MET A 303 -4.56 0.30 8.64
C MET A 303 -6.00 0.60 8.18
N LEU A 304 -6.91 -0.36 8.28
CA LEU A 304 -8.33 -0.19 7.93
C LEU A 304 -9.06 0.68 8.96
N LYS A 305 -8.76 0.54 10.26
CA LYS A 305 -9.25 1.44 11.31
C LYS A 305 -8.88 2.89 11.01
N PHE A 306 -7.63 3.15 10.63
CA PHE A 306 -7.18 4.50 10.26
C PHE A 306 -7.93 5.06 9.04
N ARG A 307 -8.09 4.26 7.97
CA ARG A 307 -8.89 4.65 6.79
C ARG A 307 -10.34 4.95 7.16
N LYS A 308 -10.93 4.16 8.06
CA LYS A 308 -12.30 4.37 8.54
C LYS A 308 -12.44 5.67 9.34
N GLN A 309 -11.49 5.97 10.22
CA GLN A 309 -11.49 7.24 10.97
C GLN A 309 -11.50 8.46 10.03
N ILE A 310 -10.65 8.44 8.98
CA ILE A 310 -10.63 9.52 7.99
C ILE A 310 -11.97 9.63 7.25
N TYR A 311 -12.54 8.50 6.82
CA TYR A 311 -13.83 8.48 6.15
C TYR A 311 -14.95 9.04 7.03
N ASP A 312 -15.05 8.57 8.28
CA ASP A 312 -16.09 8.99 9.22
C ASP A 312 -15.99 10.51 9.48
N GLU A 313 -14.77 11.04 9.63
CA GLU A 313 -14.52 12.47 9.79
C GLU A 313 -14.90 13.30 8.56
N ILE A 314 -14.54 12.84 7.35
CA ILE A 314 -14.95 13.49 6.08
C ILE A 314 -16.48 13.52 5.97
N CYS A 315 -17.16 12.42 6.33
CA CYS A 315 -18.61 12.35 6.34
C CYS A 315 -19.23 13.35 7.33
N LEU A 316 -18.66 13.48 8.53
CA LEU A 316 -19.10 14.46 9.53
C LEU A 316 -18.89 15.91 9.06
N GLN A 317 -17.76 16.20 8.42
CA GLN A 317 -17.49 17.54 7.88
C GLN A 317 -18.47 17.91 6.77
N ARG A 318 -18.84 16.96 5.89
CA ARG A 318 -19.84 17.17 4.83
C ARG A 318 -21.26 17.41 5.34
N GLN A 319 -21.61 16.92 6.53
CA GLN A 319 -22.92 17.17 7.14
C GLN A 319 -23.03 18.57 7.76
N LYS A 320 -21.90 19.25 7.98
CA LYS A 320 -21.84 20.61 8.56
C LYS A 320 -21.89 21.72 7.52
N VAL A 321 -21.79 21.39 6.23
CA VAL A 321 -21.85 22.30 5.07
C VAL A 321 -23.22 22.18 4.43
#